data_AF-A0A955F5J1-F1
#
_entry.id   AF-A0A955F5J1-F1
#
_cell.length_a   1.000
_cell.length_b   1.000
_cell.length_c   1.000
_cell.angle_alpha   90.00
_cell.angle_beta   90.00
_cell.angle_gamma   90.00
#
_symmetry.space_group_name_H-M   'P 1'
#
loop_
_entity.id
_entity.type
_entity.pdbx_description
1 polymer ?
#
loop_
_entity_poly.entity_id
_entity_poly.type
_entity_poly.pdbx_seq_one_letter_code
_entity_poly.pdbx_strand_id
1 'polypeptide(L)'
;MSSFVHLQDRSYYEDRYDDGTVAKCRSGERIVNDTFKIMEKKLPKKELTERLPGWYLQYSLYYFWFVETAAAERAENREATITKWMDEDKKKDDRLASAHISGGTYCRSCGEDMSVISKDYMRRDNHKDDDILIMFECNACNKRLALWEDGTQWEGAKHECEKCGGNTVSKHTKKFDVITWTETCEKCKHVKTDTLDLSDSKSEPEPVDKYLELDRKRFVFDKDMMFKYEQKLNHLVRRAKLHATEQDKVEHVDVYDGIKQVKKLKIAQLKELLEPVFTKDGYSDFKLGDPQIGREVSLDFSCLDTKDDREEYDSKKTLHKSIEKVLEDTNWRLMSAGLSYRLGFLTGSLRAYESEEEIRKLVEQRMKKGYIPKATPKEPAETDTKPKEEFYNRDMRESVLVYFDKLMLGSVPAEITLKSGIVKPTSIPVLSGEMNPLLRVFIPMRNNDESVPKFIRKYDFKFGEDKKMAKVRKDSRGRKIRLV
;
A
#
# COMPACT_ATOMS: atom_id res chain seq x y z
N MET A 1 51.03 2.62 10.48
CA MET A 1 49.71 2.45 11.10
C MET A 1 48.82 1.70 10.12
N SER A 2 48.44 0.47 10.44
CA SER A 2 47.40 -0.25 9.70
C SER A 2 46.09 -0.01 10.40
N SER A 3 45.50 1.18 10.25
CA SER A 3 44.10 1.39 10.67
C SER A 3 43.21 0.83 9.58
N PHE A 4 42.30 -0.07 9.94
CA PHE A 4 41.23 -0.47 9.03
C PHE A 4 40.41 0.76 8.65
N VAL A 5 40.26 1.01 7.35
CA VAL A 5 39.38 2.05 6.82
C VAL A 5 38.01 1.43 6.63
N HIS A 6 37.01 1.90 7.36
CA HIS A 6 35.65 1.43 7.28
C HIS A 6 34.91 2.03 6.09
N LEU A 7 35.13 3.30 5.78
CA LEU A 7 34.50 3.99 4.65
C LEU A 7 35.00 3.41 3.33
N GLN A 8 34.09 2.82 2.57
CA GLN A 8 34.35 2.29 1.23
C GLN A 8 33.91 3.28 0.14
N ASP A 9 34.20 2.93 -1.12
CA ASP A 9 33.63 3.65 -2.27
C ASP A 9 32.10 3.51 -2.30
N ARG A 10 31.41 4.51 -2.83
CA ARG A 10 29.94 4.50 -2.94
C ARG A 10 29.40 3.26 -3.65
N SER A 11 30.11 2.75 -4.67
CA SER A 11 29.73 1.53 -5.41
C SER A 11 29.55 0.31 -4.50
N TYR A 12 30.39 0.14 -3.48
CA TYR A 12 30.27 -0.94 -2.50
C TYR A 12 28.93 -0.90 -1.74
N TYR A 13 28.50 0.29 -1.32
CA TYR A 13 27.22 0.47 -0.61
C TYR A 13 26.02 0.30 -1.54
N GLU A 14 26.16 0.72 -2.79
CA GLU A 14 25.14 0.53 -3.83
C GLU A 14 24.93 -0.95 -4.13
N ASP A 15 26.01 -1.71 -4.38
CA ASP A 15 25.94 -3.15 -4.59
C ASP A 15 25.34 -3.88 -3.38
N ARG A 16 25.80 -3.56 -2.17
CA ARG A 16 25.26 -4.12 -0.92
C ARG A 16 23.76 -3.83 -0.77
N TYR A 17 23.32 -2.62 -1.12
CA TYR A 17 21.92 -2.24 -1.04
C TYR A 17 21.09 -2.99 -2.08
N ASP A 18 21.59 -3.06 -3.32
CA ASP A 18 20.88 -3.67 -4.44
C ASP A 18 20.77 -5.20 -4.25
N ASP A 19 21.80 -5.86 -3.71
CA ASP A 19 21.74 -7.28 -3.33
C ASP A 19 20.73 -7.55 -2.22
N GLY A 20 20.67 -6.68 -1.21
CA GLY A 20 19.63 -6.74 -0.18
C GLY A 20 18.22 -6.56 -0.74
N THR A 21 18.06 -5.70 -1.76
CA THR A 21 16.79 -5.50 -2.47
C THR A 21 16.38 -6.76 -3.24
N VAL A 22 17.32 -7.39 -3.95
CA VAL A 22 17.10 -8.65 -4.66
C VAL A 22 16.70 -9.76 -3.69
N ALA A 23 17.41 -9.91 -2.57
CA ALA A 23 17.11 -10.91 -1.56
C ALA A 23 15.69 -10.72 -0.97
N LYS A 24 15.30 -9.48 -0.64
CA LYS A 24 13.95 -9.15 -0.13
C LYS A 24 12.88 -9.49 -1.17
N CYS A 25 13.07 -9.11 -2.42
CA CYS A 25 12.10 -9.36 -3.48
C CYS A 25 11.95 -10.86 -3.81
N ARG A 26 13.05 -11.61 -3.86
CA ARG A 26 13.04 -13.08 -4.04
C ARG A 26 12.31 -13.78 -2.90
N SER A 27 12.46 -13.30 -1.67
CA SER A 27 11.69 -13.80 -0.52
C SER A 27 10.19 -13.60 -0.74
N GLY A 28 9.79 -12.40 -1.17
CA GLY A 28 8.40 -12.10 -1.55
C GLY A 28 7.89 -13.01 -2.68
N GLU A 29 8.68 -13.20 -3.73
CA GLU A 29 8.31 -14.12 -4.83
C GLU A 29 8.09 -15.54 -4.36
N ARG A 30 8.96 -16.03 -3.47
CA ARG A 30 8.85 -17.37 -2.88
C ARG A 30 7.52 -17.53 -2.16
N ILE A 31 7.14 -16.56 -1.33
CA ILE A 31 5.86 -16.56 -0.61
C ILE A 31 4.69 -16.66 -1.59
N VAL A 32 4.68 -15.83 -2.64
CA VAL A 32 3.60 -15.83 -3.64
C VAL A 32 3.57 -17.17 -4.38
N ASN A 33 4.72 -17.62 -4.89
CA ASN A 33 4.82 -18.85 -5.66
C ASN A 33 4.42 -20.08 -4.86
N ASP A 34 4.88 -20.19 -3.61
CA ASP A 34 4.55 -21.32 -2.74
C ASP A 34 3.06 -21.33 -2.38
N THR A 35 2.48 -20.16 -2.12
CA THR A 35 1.03 -20.02 -1.88
C THR A 35 0.22 -20.58 -3.05
N PHE A 36 0.55 -20.20 -4.29
CA PHE A 36 -0.17 -20.66 -5.47
C PHE A 36 0.15 -22.11 -5.86
N LYS A 37 1.34 -22.63 -5.56
CA LYS A 37 1.65 -24.06 -5.68
C LYS A 37 0.83 -24.91 -4.72
N ILE A 38 0.65 -24.46 -3.47
CA ILE A 38 -0.19 -25.15 -2.49
C ILE A 38 -1.65 -25.19 -2.97
N MET A 39 -2.14 -24.07 -3.52
CA MET A 39 -3.49 -24.02 -4.10
C MET A 39 -3.64 -24.93 -5.32
N GLU A 40 -2.66 -24.96 -6.24
CA GLU A 40 -2.65 -25.85 -7.40
C GLU A 40 -2.71 -27.34 -7.00
N LYS A 41 -2.11 -27.71 -5.87
CA LYS A 41 -2.16 -29.09 -5.34
C LYS A 41 -3.50 -29.43 -4.68
N LYS A 42 -4.19 -28.46 -4.11
CA LYS A 42 -5.43 -28.68 -3.33
C LYS A 42 -6.70 -28.67 -4.18
N LEU A 43 -6.66 -28.08 -5.37
CA LEU A 43 -7.85 -27.89 -6.22
C LEU A 43 -7.92 -28.93 -7.35
N PRO A 44 -9.13 -29.38 -7.73
CA PRO A 44 -9.31 -30.26 -8.88
C PRO A 44 -8.98 -29.53 -10.19
N LYS A 45 -8.40 -30.26 -11.16
CA LYS A 45 -7.92 -29.70 -12.46
C LYS A 45 -8.99 -28.91 -13.23
N LYS A 46 -10.27 -29.30 -13.10
CA LYS A 46 -11.40 -28.63 -13.73
C LYS A 46 -11.59 -27.22 -13.19
N GLU A 47 -11.57 -27.04 -11.87
CA GLU A 47 -11.66 -25.72 -11.22
C GLU A 47 -10.45 -24.83 -11.52
N LEU A 48 -9.27 -25.44 -11.63
CA LEU A 48 -8.04 -24.72 -11.98
C LEU A 48 -8.14 -24.09 -13.38
N THR A 49 -8.76 -24.81 -14.31
CA THR A 49 -8.91 -24.40 -15.73
C THR A 49 -10.06 -23.40 -15.91
N GLU A 50 -11.19 -23.62 -15.23
CA GLU A 50 -12.37 -22.76 -15.34
C GLU A 50 -12.18 -21.38 -14.67
N ARG A 51 -11.38 -21.31 -13.59
CA ARG A 51 -11.12 -20.07 -12.84
C ARG A 51 -9.77 -19.43 -13.16
N LEU A 52 -9.07 -19.93 -14.19
CA LEU A 52 -7.68 -19.59 -14.52
C LEU A 52 -7.43 -18.07 -14.69
N PRO A 53 -8.33 -17.28 -15.31
CA PRO A 53 -8.20 -15.81 -15.36
C PRO A 53 -8.26 -15.15 -13.97
N GLY A 54 -9.13 -15.62 -13.09
CA GLY A 54 -9.24 -15.12 -11.71
C GLY A 54 -8.01 -15.45 -10.87
N TRP A 55 -7.46 -16.66 -11.04
CA TRP A 55 -6.20 -17.06 -10.39
C TRP A 55 -5.02 -16.23 -10.85
N TYR A 56 -4.93 -15.90 -12.14
CA TYR A 56 -3.90 -15.01 -12.67
C TYR A 56 -4.01 -13.61 -12.06
N LEU A 57 -5.22 -13.04 -11.98
CA LEU A 57 -5.46 -11.75 -11.35
C LEU A 57 -5.04 -11.76 -9.88
N GLN A 58 -5.43 -12.79 -9.14
CA GLN A 58 -5.05 -12.94 -7.73
C GLN A 58 -3.54 -13.05 -7.56
N TYR A 59 -2.88 -13.81 -8.43
CA TYR A 59 -1.42 -13.93 -8.43
C TYR A 59 -0.77 -12.57 -8.70
N SER A 60 -1.28 -11.80 -9.67
CA SER A 60 -0.79 -10.46 -9.98
C SER A 60 -0.94 -9.48 -8.81
N LEU A 61 -2.04 -9.55 -8.07
CA LEU A 61 -2.25 -8.74 -6.87
C LEU A 61 -1.27 -9.12 -5.75
N TYR A 62 -1.05 -10.42 -5.52
CA TYR A 62 -0.11 -10.88 -4.51
C TYR A 62 1.33 -10.53 -4.89
N TYR A 63 1.69 -10.72 -6.16
CA TYR A 63 2.98 -10.32 -6.67
C TYR A 63 3.20 -8.81 -6.51
N PHE A 64 2.20 -7.99 -6.84
CA PHE A 64 2.24 -6.55 -6.59
C PHE A 64 2.49 -6.23 -5.10
N TRP A 65 1.75 -6.88 -4.19
CA TRP A 65 1.82 -6.61 -2.74
C TRP A 65 3.05 -7.13 -2.01
N PHE A 66 3.65 -8.24 -2.46
CA PHE A 66 4.79 -8.85 -1.77
C PHE A 66 6.13 -8.56 -2.45
N VAL A 67 6.12 -8.16 -3.73
CA VAL A 67 7.33 -7.97 -4.53
C VAL A 67 7.44 -6.53 -5.01
N GLU A 68 6.48 -6.03 -5.79
CA GLU A 68 6.59 -4.69 -6.40
C GLU A 68 6.53 -3.56 -5.36
N THR A 69 5.70 -3.68 -4.32
CA THR A 69 5.68 -2.75 -3.16
C THR A 69 7.02 -2.75 -2.40
N ALA A 70 7.62 -3.92 -2.18
CA ALA A 70 8.90 -4.04 -1.50
C ALA A 70 10.04 -3.43 -2.33
N ALA A 71 10.00 -3.63 -3.64
CA ALA A 71 10.93 -3.00 -4.58
C ALA A 71 10.77 -1.47 -4.60
N ALA A 72 9.54 -0.97 -4.66
CA ALA A 72 9.24 0.46 -4.63
C ALA A 72 9.70 1.13 -3.33
N GLU A 73 9.39 0.54 -2.17
CA GLU A 73 9.85 1.01 -0.86
C GLU A 73 11.39 1.08 -0.81
N ARG A 74 12.06 0.06 -1.36
CA ARG A 74 13.53 0.04 -1.42
C ARG A 74 14.09 1.11 -2.34
N ALA A 75 13.44 1.41 -3.47
CA ALA A 75 13.88 2.46 -4.37
C ALA A 75 13.75 3.86 -3.74
N GLU A 76 12.63 4.14 -3.07
CA GLU A 76 12.41 5.42 -2.38
C GLU A 76 13.44 5.67 -1.27
N ASN A 77 13.84 4.62 -0.54
CA ASN A 77 14.75 4.72 0.60
C ASN A 77 16.24 4.52 0.25
N ARG A 78 16.58 4.30 -1.03
CA ARG A 78 17.94 3.93 -1.47
C ARG A 78 18.99 4.95 -1.06
N GLU A 79 18.81 6.20 -1.50
CA GLU A 79 19.77 7.29 -1.26
C GLU A 79 19.95 7.58 0.22
N ALA A 80 18.85 7.63 0.98
CA ALA A 80 18.88 7.88 2.41
C ALA A 80 19.64 6.77 3.17
N THR A 81 19.42 5.51 2.80
CA THR A 81 20.07 4.37 3.45
C THR A 81 21.57 4.31 3.14
N ILE A 82 21.95 4.52 1.87
CA ILE A 82 23.35 4.52 1.46
C ILE A 82 24.11 5.66 2.14
N THR A 83 23.53 6.88 2.13
CA THR A 83 24.14 8.03 2.82
C THR A 83 24.31 7.75 4.31
N LYS A 84 23.30 7.16 4.95
CA LYS A 84 23.39 6.77 6.36
C LYS A 84 24.53 5.78 6.62
N TRP A 85 24.68 4.73 5.81
CA TRP A 85 25.77 3.77 5.97
C TRP A 85 27.15 4.41 5.76
N MET A 86 27.28 5.26 4.75
CA MET A 86 28.52 6.01 4.51
C MET A 86 28.85 6.95 5.67
N ASP A 87 27.86 7.66 6.21
CA ASP A 87 28.04 8.56 7.36
C ASP A 87 28.40 7.78 8.63
N GLU A 88 27.81 6.61 8.84
CA GLU A 88 28.14 5.72 9.96
C GLU A 88 29.59 5.21 9.87
N ASP A 89 30.04 4.77 8.70
CA ASP A 89 31.41 4.30 8.52
C ASP A 89 32.41 5.46 8.56
N LYS A 90 32.06 6.63 8.02
CA LYS A 90 32.85 7.85 8.17
C LYS A 90 33.03 8.23 9.65
N LYS A 91 31.96 8.17 10.45
CA LYS A 91 32.05 8.44 11.90
C LYS A 91 32.95 7.45 12.62
N LYS A 92 32.98 6.18 12.20
CA LYS A 92 33.90 5.18 12.76
C LYS A 92 35.36 5.53 12.43
N ASP A 93 35.63 5.88 11.17
CA ASP A 93 36.95 6.30 10.73
C ASP A 93 37.42 7.57 11.45
N ASP A 94 36.53 8.57 11.59
CA ASP A 94 36.81 9.81 12.31
C ASP A 94 37.11 9.53 13.80
N ARG A 95 36.33 8.64 14.45
CA ARG A 95 36.57 8.25 15.85
C ARG A 95 37.91 7.52 15.99
N LEU A 96 38.22 6.55 15.14
CA LEU A 96 39.52 5.86 15.14
C LEU A 96 40.69 6.82 14.88
N ALA A 97 40.53 7.78 13.96
CA ALA A 97 41.55 8.78 13.69
C ALA A 97 41.79 9.68 14.92
N SER A 98 40.72 10.15 15.56
CA SER A 98 40.77 11.05 16.72
C SER A 98 41.18 10.36 18.03
N ALA A 99 41.00 9.04 18.15
CA ALA A 99 41.31 8.29 19.35
C ALA A 99 42.80 8.38 19.69
N HIS A 100 43.13 8.98 20.83
CA HIS A 100 44.49 9.11 21.33
C HIS A 100 44.46 9.12 22.86
N ILE A 101 45.54 8.66 23.47
CA ILE A 101 45.68 8.67 24.93
C ILE A 101 46.43 9.93 25.33
N SER A 102 45.85 10.66 26.29
CA SER A 102 46.45 11.88 26.84
C SER A 102 47.53 11.51 27.85
N GLY A 103 48.77 11.96 27.60
CA GLY A 103 49.95 11.62 28.39
C GLY A 103 50.87 10.66 27.65
N GLY A 104 52.16 10.99 27.55
CA GLY A 104 53.15 10.19 26.81
C GLY A 104 53.13 8.72 27.26
N THR A 105 52.97 7.80 26.32
CA THR A 105 53.01 6.37 26.59
C THR A 105 54.45 5.89 26.58
N TYR A 106 55.06 5.83 27.76
CA TYR A 106 56.42 5.34 27.94
C TYR A 106 56.45 3.83 28.19
N CYS A 107 57.47 3.15 27.69
CA CYS A 107 57.68 1.75 27.94
C CYS A 107 58.07 1.53 29.41
N ARG A 108 57.24 0.80 30.17
CA ARG A 108 57.52 0.47 31.59
C ARG A 108 58.83 -0.29 31.84
N SER A 109 59.46 -0.84 30.79
CA SER A 109 60.68 -1.63 30.92
C SER A 109 61.95 -0.87 30.60
N CYS A 110 61.93 0.06 29.65
CA CYS A 110 63.12 0.79 29.22
C CYS A 110 62.97 2.31 29.24
N GLY A 111 61.79 2.85 29.57
CA GLY A 111 61.53 4.29 29.68
C GLY A 111 61.34 5.02 28.35
N GLU A 112 61.64 4.38 27.23
CA GLU A 112 61.53 4.95 25.88
C GLU A 112 60.07 5.14 25.42
N ASP A 113 59.86 6.04 24.46
CA ASP A 113 58.57 6.30 23.84
C ASP A 113 58.02 5.07 23.10
N MET A 114 56.73 4.81 23.28
CA MET A 114 56.01 3.76 22.55
C MET A 114 55.29 4.33 21.34
N SER A 115 55.28 3.57 20.24
CA SER A 115 54.58 3.94 19.00
C SER A 115 53.26 3.19 18.86
N VAL A 116 52.23 3.82 18.29
CA VAL A 116 50.93 3.17 18.05
C VAL A 116 51.04 2.24 16.85
N ILE A 117 50.72 0.96 17.05
CA ILE A 117 50.74 -0.06 16.00
C ILE A 117 49.37 -0.32 15.39
N SER A 118 48.31 -0.33 16.21
CA SER A 118 46.92 -0.51 15.75
C SER A 118 45.92 0.21 16.64
N LYS A 119 44.75 0.47 16.07
CA LYS A 119 43.55 0.96 16.76
C LYS A 119 42.40 0.13 16.23
N ASP A 120 41.75 -0.61 17.10
CA ASP A 120 40.75 -1.59 16.71
C ASP A 120 39.50 -1.45 17.60
N TYR A 121 38.31 -1.57 17.00
CA TYR A 121 37.09 -1.71 17.78
C TYR A 121 37.05 -3.07 18.47
N MET A 122 36.95 -3.07 19.79
CA MET A 122 36.85 -4.28 20.57
C MET A 122 35.82 -4.11 21.69
N ARG A 123 35.02 -5.16 21.89
CA ARG A 123 34.04 -5.17 22.96
C ARG A 123 34.73 -5.39 24.31
N ARG A 124 34.53 -4.45 25.23
CA ARG A 124 34.99 -4.57 26.62
C ARG A 124 33.97 -5.35 27.46
N ASP A 125 34.47 -6.21 28.35
CA ASP A 125 33.62 -6.93 29.28
C ASP A 125 32.76 -5.95 30.09
N ASN A 126 31.47 -6.26 30.27
CA ASN A 126 30.44 -5.42 30.90
C ASN A 126 30.03 -4.14 30.14
N HIS A 127 30.53 -3.92 28.91
CA HIS A 127 30.07 -2.84 28.04
C HIS A 127 29.13 -3.35 26.93
N LYS A 128 28.10 -2.55 26.63
CA LYS A 128 27.15 -2.84 25.54
C LYS A 128 27.71 -2.45 24.17
N ASP A 129 28.50 -1.39 24.13
CA ASP A 129 29.05 -0.81 22.91
C ASP A 129 30.54 -1.13 22.77
N ASP A 130 31.02 -1.14 21.53
CA ASP A 130 32.43 -1.35 21.22
C ASP A 130 33.26 -0.12 21.61
N ASP A 131 34.39 -0.39 22.26
CA ASP A 131 35.38 0.59 22.65
C ASP A 131 36.62 0.48 21.76
N ILE A 132 37.46 1.52 21.73
CA ILE A 132 38.67 1.52 20.91
C ILE A 132 39.83 0.98 21.76
N LEU A 133 40.40 -0.13 21.33
CA LEU A 133 41.65 -0.66 21.86
C LEU A 133 42.82 -0.11 21.05
N ILE A 134 43.71 0.62 21.71
CA ILE A 134 44.92 1.18 21.11
C ILE A 134 46.10 0.33 21.54
N MET A 135 46.76 -0.28 20.56
CA MET A 135 47.96 -1.08 20.80
C MET A 135 49.21 -0.26 20.51
N PHE A 136 50.17 -0.34 21.42
CA PHE A 136 51.46 0.34 21.39
C PHE A 136 52.60 -0.69 21.35
N GLU A 137 53.69 -0.36 20.68
CA GLU A 137 54.92 -1.14 20.65
C GLU A 137 56.13 -0.24 20.92
N CYS A 138 56.99 -0.69 21.84
CA CYS A 138 58.25 -0.03 22.12
C CYS A 138 59.28 -0.41 21.06
N ASN A 139 59.83 0.59 20.36
CA ASN A 139 60.83 0.39 19.31
C ASN A 139 62.17 -0.15 19.85
N ALA A 140 62.48 0.10 21.13
CA ALA A 140 63.74 -0.32 21.74
C ALA A 140 63.74 -1.77 22.23
N CYS A 141 62.62 -2.26 22.77
CA CYS A 141 62.56 -3.58 23.41
C CYS A 141 61.41 -4.49 22.91
N ASN A 142 60.68 -4.09 21.87
CA ASN A 142 59.56 -4.83 21.26
C ASN A 142 58.46 -5.27 22.25
N LYS A 143 58.37 -4.61 23.41
CA LYS A 143 57.29 -4.86 24.37
C LYS A 143 56.06 -4.08 23.93
N ARG A 144 54.90 -4.73 24.08
CA ARG A 144 53.61 -4.16 23.69
C ARG A 144 52.80 -3.77 24.91
N LEU A 145 51.99 -2.73 24.74
CA LEU A 145 51.03 -2.26 25.72
C LEU A 145 49.73 -2.02 24.96
N ALA A 146 48.62 -2.52 25.48
CA ALA A 146 47.30 -2.26 24.91
C ALA A 146 46.47 -1.50 25.95
N LEU A 147 45.91 -0.38 25.54
CA LEU A 147 45.13 0.52 26.39
C LEU A 147 43.79 0.80 25.70
N TRP A 148 42.72 0.83 26.50
CA TRP A 148 41.42 1.31 26.07
C TRP A 148 41.44 2.83 25.84
N GLU A 149 40.42 3.36 25.17
CA GLU A 149 40.28 4.80 24.86
C GLU A 149 40.34 5.67 26.14
N ASP A 150 39.87 5.15 27.28
CA ASP A 150 39.92 5.80 28.59
C ASP A 150 41.30 5.75 29.29
N GLY A 151 42.30 5.11 28.67
CA GLY A 151 43.63 4.92 29.23
C GLY A 151 43.77 3.69 30.14
N THR A 152 42.69 2.95 30.39
CA THR A 152 42.74 1.71 31.17
C THR A 152 43.51 0.64 30.41
N GLN A 153 44.41 -0.06 31.08
CA GLN A 153 45.17 -1.14 30.46
C GLN A 153 44.28 -2.36 30.16
N TRP A 154 44.45 -2.95 28.98
CA TRP A 154 43.82 -4.22 28.62
C TRP A 154 44.50 -5.38 29.35
N GLU A 155 43.71 -6.19 30.04
CA GLU A 155 44.20 -7.30 30.89
C GLU A 155 44.20 -8.67 30.17
N GLY A 156 43.89 -8.71 28.87
CA GLY A 156 43.69 -9.97 28.14
C GLY A 156 42.35 -10.63 28.45
N ALA A 157 41.93 -11.59 27.61
CA ALA A 157 40.76 -12.41 27.90
C ALA A 157 41.05 -13.30 29.13
N LYS A 158 40.22 -13.19 30.18
CA LYS A 158 40.31 -14.04 31.36
C LYS A 158 39.64 -15.38 31.06
N HIS A 159 40.44 -16.42 30.92
CA HIS A 159 39.95 -17.78 30.73
C HIS A 159 39.95 -18.52 32.07
N GLU A 160 38.77 -18.95 32.51
CA GLU A 160 38.60 -19.78 33.69
C GLU A 160 38.71 -21.26 33.31
N CYS A 161 39.34 -22.07 34.16
CA CYS A 161 39.47 -23.49 33.92
C CYS A 161 38.11 -24.19 33.99
N GLU A 162 37.70 -24.83 32.90
CA GLU A 162 36.46 -25.61 32.78
C GLU A 162 36.26 -26.65 33.90
N LYS A 163 37.35 -27.17 34.49
CA LYS A 163 37.28 -28.20 35.55
C LYS A 163 37.19 -27.68 36.96
N CYS A 164 37.69 -26.47 37.24
CA CYS A 164 37.85 -26.01 38.62
C CYS A 164 37.61 -24.52 38.86
N GLY A 165 37.26 -23.77 37.82
CA GLY A 165 37.08 -22.31 37.85
C GLY A 165 38.36 -21.53 38.20
N GLY A 166 39.52 -22.18 38.23
CA GLY A 166 40.80 -21.54 38.53
C GLY A 166 41.37 -20.82 37.32
N ASN A 167 42.16 -19.77 37.54
CA ASN A 167 42.84 -19.02 36.48
C ASN A 167 43.69 -19.95 35.59
N THR A 168 43.70 -19.66 34.28
CA THR A 168 44.57 -20.33 33.31
C THR A 168 45.64 -19.38 32.79
N VAL A 169 46.79 -19.95 32.44
CA VAL A 169 47.86 -19.26 31.72
C VAL A 169 47.91 -19.81 30.32
N SER A 170 47.88 -18.93 29.32
CA SER A 170 47.93 -19.32 27.91
C SER A 170 49.33 -19.17 27.32
N LYS A 171 49.68 -20.08 26.42
CA LYS A 171 50.83 -19.99 25.51
C LYS A 171 50.33 -20.20 24.10
N HIS A 172 50.81 -19.39 23.15
CA HIS A 172 50.50 -19.57 21.74
C HIS A 172 51.77 -19.89 20.96
N THR A 173 51.63 -20.77 19.97
CA THR A 173 52.67 -21.06 18.98
C THR A 173 52.06 -21.02 17.60
N LYS A 174 52.67 -20.26 16.69
CA LYS A 174 52.28 -20.23 15.28
C LYS A 174 53.28 -21.03 14.46
N LYS A 175 52.80 -22.01 13.69
CA LYS A 175 53.59 -22.75 12.70
C LYS A 175 52.82 -22.75 11.38
N PHE A 176 53.39 -22.09 10.36
CA PHE A 176 52.71 -21.86 9.08
C PHE A 176 51.33 -21.19 9.30
N ASP A 177 50.28 -21.80 8.77
CA ASP A 177 48.89 -21.33 8.86
C ASP A 177 48.17 -21.87 10.09
N VAL A 178 48.81 -22.68 10.93
CA VAL A 178 48.20 -23.21 12.14
C VAL A 178 48.66 -22.40 13.35
N ILE A 179 47.70 -21.80 14.04
CA ILE A 179 47.92 -21.18 15.35
C ILE A 179 47.41 -22.16 16.42
N THR A 180 48.30 -22.57 17.31
CA THR A 180 47.96 -23.41 18.46
C THR A 180 47.99 -22.56 19.73
N TRP A 181 46.90 -22.56 20.50
CA TRP A 181 46.84 -21.99 21.84
C TRP A 181 46.68 -23.10 22.87
N THR A 182 47.59 -23.10 23.84
CA THR A 182 47.62 -24.03 24.96
C THR A 182 47.34 -23.26 26.24
N GLU A 183 46.21 -23.54 26.87
CA GLU A 183 45.85 -23.01 28.18
C GLU A 183 46.17 -24.03 29.27
N THR A 184 46.88 -23.61 30.30
CA THR A 184 47.22 -24.43 31.46
C THR A 184 46.62 -23.82 32.71
N CYS A 185 45.77 -24.57 33.41
CA CYS A 185 45.23 -24.15 34.69
C CYS A 185 46.31 -24.18 35.78
N GLU A 186 46.46 -23.08 36.52
CA GLU A 186 47.44 -22.99 37.62
C GLU A 186 47.03 -23.85 38.83
N LYS A 187 45.73 -24.02 39.05
CA LYS A 187 45.17 -24.73 40.23
C LYS A 187 45.17 -26.25 40.08
N CYS A 188 44.71 -26.76 38.93
CA CYS A 188 44.56 -28.21 38.71
C CYS A 188 45.50 -28.78 37.65
N LYS A 189 46.37 -27.95 37.05
CA LYS A 189 47.31 -28.32 35.97
C LYS A 189 46.66 -28.91 34.73
N HIS A 190 45.35 -28.74 34.58
CA HIS A 190 44.66 -29.15 33.36
C HIS A 190 45.17 -28.33 32.17
N VAL A 191 45.55 -29.01 31.11
CA VAL A 191 46.02 -28.40 29.86
C VAL A 191 44.95 -28.59 28.80
N LYS A 192 44.45 -27.49 28.24
CA LYS A 192 43.60 -27.44 27.06
C LYS A 192 44.43 -26.93 25.90
N THR A 193 44.38 -27.61 24.76
CA THR A 193 45.06 -27.16 23.54
C THR A 193 44.04 -27.10 22.43
N ASP A 194 43.94 -25.94 21.81
CA ASP A 194 43.05 -25.68 20.69
C ASP A 194 43.91 -25.15 19.53
N THR A 195 43.48 -25.46 18.30
CA THR A 195 44.20 -25.13 17.08
C THR A 195 43.27 -24.45 16.10
N LEU A 196 43.69 -23.30 15.57
CA LEU A 196 43.06 -22.65 14.43
C LEU A 196 43.94 -22.84 13.20
N ASP A 197 43.39 -23.57 12.23
CA ASP A 197 43.98 -23.70 10.92
C ASP A 197 43.46 -22.58 10.02
N LEU A 198 44.35 -21.68 9.61
CA LEU A 198 44.04 -20.56 8.72
C LEU A 198 44.01 -20.99 7.24
N SER A 199 44.33 -22.25 6.93
CA SER A 199 44.32 -22.77 5.55
C SER A 199 42.90 -23.11 5.02
N ASP A 200 41.90 -23.19 5.91
CA ASP A 200 40.49 -23.47 5.58
C ASP A 200 39.72 -22.26 4.99
N SER A 201 40.40 -21.15 4.65
CA SER A 201 39.75 -19.96 4.08
C SER A 201 39.24 -20.14 2.63
N LYS A 202 39.30 -21.35 2.08
CA LYS A 202 38.68 -21.71 0.81
C LYS A 202 37.40 -22.49 1.06
N SER A 203 36.42 -21.84 1.70
CA SER A 203 35.03 -22.22 1.43
C SER A 203 34.88 -22.24 -0.09
N GLU A 204 34.42 -23.36 -0.65
CA GLU A 204 34.14 -23.46 -2.09
C GLU A 204 33.43 -22.18 -2.54
N PRO A 205 33.89 -21.49 -3.60
CA PRO A 205 33.24 -20.26 -4.02
C PRO A 205 31.78 -20.58 -4.26
N GLU A 206 30.89 -19.88 -3.54
CA GLU A 206 29.46 -20.05 -3.68
C GLU A 206 29.11 -20.04 -5.18
N PRO A 207 28.26 -20.96 -5.65
CA PRO A 207 27.95 -21.04 -7.07
C PRO A 207 27.44 -19.68 -7.54
N VAL A 208 28.21 -19.03 -8.42
CA VAL A 208 27.92 -17.68 -8.94
C VAL A 208 26.47 -17.66 -9.43
N ASP A 209 25.64 -16.85 -8.77
CA ASP A 209 24.22 -16.78 -9.06
C ASP A 209 24.00 -16.17 -10.45
N LYS A 210 23.71 -17.05 -11.41
CA LYS A 210 23.50 -16.72 -12.82
C LYS A 210 22.33 -15.75 -13.05
N TYR A 211 21.43 -15.57 -12.08
CA TYR A 211 20.25 -14.74 -12.21
C TYR A 211 20.35 -13.41 -11.44
N LEU A 212 21.42 -13.17 -10.69
CA LEU A 212 21.57 -11.97 -9.87
C LEU A 212 21.42 -10.69 -10.70
N GLU A 213 22.10 -10.58 -11.82
CA GLU A 213 22.03 -9.40 -12.70
C GLU A 213 20.68 -9.22 -13.39
N LEU A 214 19.99 -10.32 -13.71
CA LEU A 214 18.63 -10.27 -14.24
C LEU A 214 17.64 -9.80 -13.17
N ASP A 215 17.85 -10.20 -11.93
CA ASP A 215 17.02 -9.84 -10.79
C ASP A 215 17.28 -8.41 -10.32
N ARG A 216 18.53 -7.94 -10.36
CA ARG A 216 18.88 -6.53 -10.15
C ARG A 216 18.09 -5.64 -11.11
N LYS A 217 18.10 -5.95 -12.41
CA LYS A 217 17.32 -5.21 -13.43
C LYS A 217 15.81 -5.22 -13.22
N ARG A 218 15.29 -6.17 -12.45
CA ARG A 218 13.84 -6.35 -12.24
C ARG A 218 13.36 -5.78 -10.91
N PHE A 219 14.17 -5.91 -9.87
CA PHE A 219 13.81 -5.55 -8.50
C PHE A 219 14.38 -4.20 -8.06
N VAL A 220 15.48 -3.74 -8.67
CA VAL A 220 15.99 -2.40 -8.43
C VAL A 220 15.25 -1.46 -9.36
N PHE A 221 14.22 -0.79 -8.83
CA PHE A 221 13.39 0.10 -9.63
C PHE A 221 14.14 1.37 -10.02
N ASP A 222 14.11 1.67 -11.31
CA ASP A 222 14.44 2.98 -11.82
C ASP A 222 13.22 3.92 -11.79
N LYS A 223 13.40 5.15 -12.30
CA LYS A 223 12.33 6.16 -12.35
C LYS A 223 11.13 5.72 -13.20
N ASP A 224 11.35 4.96 -14.28
CA ASP A 224 10.27 4.47 -15.14
C ASP A 224 9.48 3.34 -14.47
N MET A 225 10.17 2.44 -13.78
CA MET A 225 9.54 1.38 -12.98
C MET A 225 8.73 1.96 -11.82
N MET A 226 9.25 2.97 -11.12
CA MET A 226 8.50 3.70 -10.08
C MET A 226 7.24 4.35 -10.65
N PHE A 227 7.33 5.01 -11.81
CA PHE A 227 6.16 5.61 -12.45
C PHE A 227 5.10 4.56 -12.82
N LYS A 228 5.51 3.40 -13.35
CA LYS A 228 4.60 2.28 -13.64
C LYS A 228 3.96 1.72 -12.37
N TYR A 229 4.73 1.58 -11.29
CA TYR A 229 4.23 1.16 -9.99
C TYR A 229 3.16 2.13 -9.46
N GLU A 230 3.41 3.43 -9.51
CA GLU A 230 2.45 4.45 -9.08
C GLU A 230 1.15 4.41 -9.88
N GLN A 231 1.22 4.21 -11.20
CA GLN A 231 0.02 4.04 -12.03
C GLN A 231 -0.80 2.83 -11.60
N LYS A 232 -0.13 1.70 -11.34
CA LYS A 232 -0.77 0.47 -10.86
C LYS A 232 -1.38 0.65 -9.48
N LEU A 233 -0.68 1.30 -8.55
CA LEU A 233 -1.18 1.62 -7.22
C LEU A 233 -2.43 2.51 -7.30
N ASN A 234 -2.38 3.59 -8.08
CA ASN A 234 -3.51 4.50 -8.27
C ASN A 234 -4.73 3.77 -8.87
N HIS A 235 -4.50 2.84 -9.80
CA HIS A 235 -5.56 2.01 -10.35
C HIS A 235 -6.21 1.12 -9.26
N LEU A 236 -5.40 0.48 -8.41
CA LEU A 236 -5.90 -0.35 -7.30
C LEU A 236 -6.65 0.47 -6.25
N VAL A 237 -6.18 1.68 -5.92
CA VAL A 237 -6.86 2.60 -5.01
C VAL A 237 -8.22 3.03 -5.56
N ARG A 238 -8.30 3.37 -6.85
CA ARG A 238 -9.59 3.70 -7.51
C ARG A 238 -10.56 2.53 -7.41
N ARG A 239 -10.08 1.30 -7.62
CA ARG A 239 -10.90 0.09 -7.49
C ARG A 239 -11.40 -0.12 -6.06
N ALA A 240 -10.54 0.05 -5.06
CA ALA A 240 -10.94 -0.08 -3.66
C ALA A 240 -12.05 0.93 -3.30
N LYS A 241 -11.97 2.17 -3.79
CA LYS A 241 -13.01 3.19 -3.59
C LYS A 241 -14.34 2.81 -4.24
N LEU A 242 -14.33 2.25 -5.46
CA LEU A 242 -15.55 1.79 -6.12
C LEU A 242 -16.22 0.64 -5.34
N HIS A 243 -15.45 -0.36 -4.89
CA HIS A 243 -15.98 -1.45 -4.09
C HIS A 243 -16.54 -0.98 -2.74
N ALA A 244 -15.87 -0.03 -2.07
CA ALA A 244 -16.39 0.56 -0.84
C ALA A 244 -17.74 1.27 -1.08
N THR A 245 -17.87 1.97 -2.20
CA THR A 245 -19.13 2.65 -2.58
C THR A 245 -20.26 1.64 -2.86
N GLU A 246 -19.95 0.51 -3.50
CA GLU A 246 -20.93 -0.55 -3.76
C GLU A 246 -21.36 -1.26 -2.47
N GLN A 247 -20.43 -1.54 -1.56
CA GLN A 247 -20.75 -2.14 -0.26
C GLN A 247 -21.62 -1.21 0.58
N ASP A 248 -21.28 0.07 0.63
CA ASP A 248 -22.08 1.11 1.32
C ASP A 248 -23.52 1.19 0.76
N LYS A 249 -23.70 1.01 -0.57
CA LYS A 249 -25.03 0.90 -1.20
C LYS A 249 -25.81 -0.34 -0.80
N VAL A 250 -25.14 -1.46 -0.56
CA VAL A 250 -25.76 -2.73 -0.13
C VAL A 250 -26.08 -2.72 1.37
N GLU A 251 -25.28 -2.04 2.18
CA GLU A 251 -25.50 -1.96 3.63
C GLU A 251 -26.56 -0.92 4.00
N HIS A 252 -26.73 0.13 3.19
CA HIS A 252 -27.68 1.22 3.42
C HIS A 252 -28.77 1.31 2.34
N VAL A 253 -29.30 0.16 1.90
CA VAL A 253 -30.34 0.08 0.85
C VAL A 253 -31.53 0.99 1.15
N ASP A 254 -31.95 1.05 2.42
CA ASP A 254 -33.02 1.90 2.93
C ASP A 254 -32.74 3.40 2.73
N VAL A 255 -31.51 3.84 3.00
CA VAL A 255 -31.07 5.22 2.78
C VAL A 255 -31.03 5.53 1.27
N TYR A 256 -30.48 4.64 0.45
CA TYR A 256 -30.39 4.84 -0.99
C TYR A 256 -31.75 4.79 -1.71
N ASP A 257 -32.69 3.97 -1.23
CA ASP A 257 -34.06 3.99 -1.71
C ASP A 257 -34.78 5.27 -1.26
N GLY A 258 -34.49 5.79 -0.07
CA GLY A 258 -34.92 7.12 0.36
C GLY A 258 -34.38 8.24 -0.54
N ILE A 259 -33.12 8.17 -0.99
CA ILE A 259 -32.53 9.14 -1.93
C ILE A 259 -33.32 9.19 -3.25
N LYS A 260 -33.77 8.04 -3.76
CA LYS A 260 -34.59 7.97 -4.99
C LYS A 260 -35.97 8.61 -4.83
N GLN A 261 -36.50 8.62 -3.60
CA GLN A 261 -37.81 9.21 -3.29
C GLN A 261 -37.77 10.73 -3.12
N VAL A 262 -36.59 11.33 -2.95
CA VAL A 262 -36.44 12.79 -2.86
C VAL A 262 -36.72 13.43 -4.22
N LYS A 263 -37.73 14.29 -4.29
CA LYS A 263 -38.05 15.07 -5.49
C LYS A 263 -36.96 16.12 -5.72
N LYS A 264 -36.16 15.93 -6.76
CA LYS A 264 -35.14 16.89 -7.21
C LYS A 264 -35.80 17.99 -8.06
N LEU A 265 -36.26 19.04 -7.41
CA LEU A 265 -36.94 20.15 -8.07
C LEU A 265 -35.94 21.17 -8.61
N LYS A 266 -36.19 21.62 -9.84
CA LYS A 266 -35.53 22.81 -10.40
C LYS A 266 -36.18 24.08 -9.83
N ILE A 267 -35.49 25.22 -9.92
CA ILE A 267 -35.97 26.52 -9.41
C ILE A 267 -37.37 26.88 -9.96
N ALA A 268 -37.63 26.63 -11.25
CA ALA A 268 -38.93 26.86 -11.85
C ALA A 268 -40.05 26.01 -11.20
N GLN A 269 -39.77 24.74 -10.94
CA GLN A 269 -40.71 23.81 -10.30
C GLN A 269 -40.91 24.13 -8.82
N LEU A 270 -39.88 24.67 -8.16
CA LEU A 270 -39.98 25.15 -6.79
C LEU A 270 -40.97 26.32 -6.69
N LYS A 271 -40.92 27.25 -7.64
CA LYS A 271 -41.86 28.38 -7.71
C LYS A 271 -43.30 27.89 -7.85
N GLU A 272 -43.55 27.01 -8.82
CA GLU A 272 -44.87 26.43 -9.09
C GLU A 272 -45.44 25.67 -7.87
N LEU A 273 -44.58 25.04 -7.07
CA LEU A 273 -44.98 24.32 -5.87
C LEU A 273 -45.36 25.26 -4.71
N LEU A 274 -44.62 26.36 -4.53
CA LEU A 274 -44.78 27.25 -3.39
C LEU A 274 -45.90 28.29 -3.62
N GLU A 275 -46.04 28.85 -4.80
CA GLU A 275 -46.98 29.94 -5.11
C GLU A 275 -48.45 29.67 -4.67
N PRO A 276 -49.02 28.45 -4.87
CA PRO A 276 -50.36 28.11 -4.37
C PRO A 276 -50.46 28.07 -2.85
N VAL A 277 -49.39 27.69 -2.16
CA VAL A 277 -49.33 27.54 -0.70
C VAL A 277 -49.36 28.92 -0.05
N PHE A 278 -48.56 29.86 -0.56
CA PHE A 278 -48.52 31.23 -0.08
C PHE A 278 -49.88 31.90 -0.24
N THR A 279 -50.50 31.78 -1.42
CA THR A 279 -51.82 32.36 -1.71
C THR A 279 -52.91 31.78 -0.79
N LYS A 280 -52.90 30.46 -0.56
CA LYS A 280 -53.88 29.78 0.31
C LYS A 280 -53.77 30.23 1.77
N ASP A 281 -52.56 30.50 2.23
CA ASP A 281 -52.31 30.91 3.61
C ASP A 281 -52.49 32.42 3.85
N GLY A 282 -52.88 33.18 2.82
CA GLY A 282 -53.11 34.63 2.90
C GLY A 282 -51.85 35.46 2.75
N TYR A 283 -50.85 34.95 2.01
CA TYR A 283 -49.69 35.72 1.59
C TYR A 283 -49.81 36.05 0.10
N SER A 284 -49.59 37.31 -0.25
CA SER A 284 -49.64 37.81 -1.63
C SER A 284 -48.25 38.23 -2.13
N ASP A 285 -48.14 38.52 -3.42
CA ASP A 285 -46.91 39.01 -4.07
C ASP A 285 -45.66 38.18 -3.81
N PHE A 286 -45.82 36.84 -3.79
CA PHE A 286 -44.69 35.93 -3.68
C PHE A 286 -43.70 36.13 -4.84
N LYS A 287 -42.45 36.42 -4.50
CA LYS A 287 -41.35 36.60 -5.45
C LYS A 287 -40.14 35.81 -4.99
N LEU A 288 -39.50 35.14 -5.95
CA LEU A 288 -38.16 34.57 -5.78
C LEU A 288 -37.14 35.60 -6.26
N GLY A 289 -36.09 35.80 -5.47
CA GLY A 289 -34.93 36.61 -5.83
C GLY A 289 -33.98 35.87 -6.77
N ASP A 290 -32.85 36.50 -7.06
CA ASP A 290 -31.85 35.91 -7.94
C ASP A 290 -31.12 34.75 -7.24
N PRO A 291 -30.85 33.64 -7.95
CA PRO A 291 -30.15 32.51 -7.38
C PRO A 291 -28.68 32.85 -7.11
N GLN A 292 -28.25 32.64 -5.87
CA GLN A 292 -26.85 32.74 -5.49
C GLN A 292 -26.18 31.38 -5.70
N ILE A 293 -25.40 31.28 -6.77
CA ILE A 293 -24.64 30.07 -7.14
C ILE A 293 -23.21 30.22 -6.62
N GLY A 294 -23.00 29.79 -5.36
CA GLY A 294 -21.69 29.77 -4.72
C GLY A 294 -21.15 28.34 -4.58
N ARG A 295 -20.70 27.99 -3.37
CA ARG A 295 -20.42 26.58 -2.98
C ARG A 295 -21.70 25.73 -2.94
N GLU A 296 -22.84 26.38 -2.76
CA GLU A 296 -24.18 25.80 -2.65
C GLU A 296 -25.16 26.76 -3.35
N VAL A 297 -26.27 26.22 -3.86
CA VAL A 297 -27.34 27.04 -4.47
C VAL A 297 -28.31 27.52 -3.38
N SER A 298 -28.46 28.84 -3.27
CA SER A 298 -29.43 29.48 -2.38
C SER A 298 -30.27 30.52 -3.12
N LEU A 299 -31.49 30.74 -2.61
CA LEU A 299 -32.51 31.56 -3.23
C LEU A 299 -33.27 32.34 -2.16
N ASP A 300 -33.24 33.65 -2.26
CA ASP A 300 -34.06 34.49 -1.40
C ASP A 300 -35.49 34.55 -1.92
N PHE A 301 -36.45 34.76 -1.03
CA PHE A 301 -37.84 34.99 -1.39
C PHE A 301 -38.46 36.07 -0.52
N SER A 302 -39.53 36.66 -1.04
CA SER A 302 -40.33 37.66 -0.34
C SER A 302 -41.82 37.49 -0.60
N CYS A 303 -42.65 37.82 0.38
CA CYS A 303 -44.11 37.88 0.23
C CYS A 303 -44.72 38.91 1.20
N LEU A 304 -45.96 39.33 0.93
CA LEU A 304 -46.74 40.23 1.77
C LEU A 304 -47.80 39.45 2.56
N ASP A 305 -47.89 39.66 3.87
CA ASP A 305 -49.01 39.16 4.67
C ASP A 305 -50.21 40.08 4.51
N THR A 306 -51.33 39.54 4.03
CA THR A 306 -52.55 40.32 3.79
C THR A 306 -53.57 40.18 4.93
N LYS A 307 -53.18 39.57 6.05
CA LYS A 307 -54.05 39.35 7.21
C LYS A 307 -53.73 40.34 8.30
N ASP A 308 -54.61 41.33 8.46
CA ASP A 308 -54.48 42.39 9.46
C ASP A 308 -54.66 41.89 10.91
N ASP A 309 -55.24 40.69 11.07
CA ASP A 309 -55.51 40.03 12.36
C ASP A 309 -54.33 39.20 12.88
N ARG A 310 -53.23 39.07 12.12
CA ARG A 310 -52.06 38.28 12.52
C ARG A 310 -50.96 39.13 13.15
N GLU A 311 -50.46 38.68 14.30
CA GLU A 311 -49.23 39.20 14.87
C GLU A 311 -47.99 38.69 14.11
N GLU A 312 -46.92 39.48 14.10
CA GLU A 312 -45.66 39.18 13.42
C GLU A 312 -45.15 37.75 13.70
N TYR A 313 -45.24 37.30 14.96
CA TYR A 313 -44.80 35.97 15.37
C TYR A 313 -45.62 34.87 14.70
N ASP A 314 -46.93 35.03 14.63
CA ASP A 314 -47.84 34.05 14.04
C ASP A 314 -47.70 33.97 12.52
N SER A 315 -47.45 35.10 11.87
CA SER A 315 -47.14 35.17 10.43
C SER A 315 -45.86 34.39 10.11
N LYS A 316 -44.76 34.66 10.84
CA LYS A 316 -43.51 33.91 10.66
C LYS A 316 -43.70 32.42 10.90
N LYS A 317 -44.36 32.06 12.00
CA LYS A 317 -44.53 30.64 12.39
C LYS A 317 -45.42 29.87 11.42
N THR A 318 -46.49 30.49 10.94
CA THR A 318 -47.40 29.88 9.96
C THR A 318 -46.68 29.68 8.64
N LEU A 319 -46.01 30.72 8.13
CA LEU A 319 -45.27 30.63 6.87
C LEU A 319 -44.14 29.58 6.95
N HIS A 320 -43.38 29.57 8.04
CA HIS A 320 -42.32 28.58 8.27
C HIS A 320 -42.85 27.16 8.20
N LYS A 321 -43.93 26.86 8.92
CA LYS A 321 -44.56 25.52 8.93
C LYS A 321 -45.07 25.11 7.56
N SER A 322 -45.68 26.03 6.82
CA SER A 322 -46.21 25.76 5.49
C SER A 322 -45.10 25.45 4.50
N ILE A 323 -44.01 26.22 4.50
CA ILE A 323 -42.85 25.98 3.65
C ILE A 323 -42.16 24.67 4.03
N GLU A 324 -41.89 24.42 5.31
CA GLU A 324 -41.25 23.16 5.75
C GLU A 324 -42.05 21.93 5.35
N LYS A 325 -43.37 21.98 5.51
CA LYS A 325 -44.26 20.87 5.15
C LYS A 325 -44.27 20.59 3.64
N VAL A 326 -44.19 21.63 2.82
CA VAL A 326 -44.23 21.50 1.36
C VAL A 326 -42.89 21.05 0.80
N LEU A 327 -41.79 21.43 1.44
CA LEU A 327 -40.44 21.05 1.02
C LEU A 327 -39.95 19.74 1.64
N GLU A 328 -40.73 19.12 2.52
CA GLU A 328 -40.37 17.93 3.30
C GLU A 328 -39.98 16.73 2.43
N ASP A 329 -40.49 16.59 1.20
CA ASP A 329 -40.16 15.51 0.26
C ASP A 329 -39.20 15.94 -0.87
N THR A 330 -38.69 17.18 -0.81
CA THR A 330 -37.90 17.79 -1.89
C THR A 330 -36.41 17.89 -1.53
N ASN A 331 -35.59 18.28 -2.50
CA ASN A 331 -34.18 18.62 -2.29
C ASN A 331 -33.96 20.08 -1.82
N TRP A 332 -34.99 20.77 -1.33
CA TRP A 332 -34.92 22.14 -0.83
C TRP A 332 -35.24 22.21 0.65
N ARG A 333 -34.68 23.22 1.33
CA ARG A 333 -35.02 23.54 2.73
C ARG A 333 -34.99 25.04 2.98
N LEU A 334 -35.71 25.46 4.02
CA LEU A 334 -35.59 26.81 4.56
C LEU A 334 -34.29 26.92 5.39
N MET A 335 -33.58 28.04 5.26
CA MET A 335 -32.35 28.31 6.01
C MET A 335 -32.68 28.69 7.46
N SER A 336 -31.81 28.28 8.38
CA SER A 336 -31.93 28.58 9.83
C SER A 336 -31.74 30.05 10.20
N ALA A 337 -31.33 30.90 9.24
CA ALA A 337 -31.29 32.35 9.40
C ALA A 337 -32.68 32.99 9.63
N GLY A 338 -33.75 32.19 9.49
CA GLY A 338 -35.10 32.55 9.91
C GLY A 338 -35.84 33.45 8.91
N LEU A 339 -37.16 33.51 9.07
CA LEU A 339 -38.01 34.45 8.36
C LEU A 339 -37.90 35.82 9.02
N SER A 340 -37.57 36.84 8.23
CA SER A 340 -37.66 38.22 8.67
C SER A 340 -39.06 38.74 8.38
N TYR A 341 -39.58 39.61 9.25
CA TYR A 341 -40.85 40.30 9.05
C TYR A 341 -40.58 41.77 9.31
N ARG A 342 -41.10 42.63 8.43
CA ARG A 342 -41.03 44.07 8.58
C ARG A 342 -42.25 44.71 7.94
N LEU A 343 -43.15 45.26 8.76
CA LEU A 343 -44.34 45.98 8.31
C LEU A 343 -45.19 45.17 7.29
N GLY A 344 -45.48 43.91 7.58
CA GLY A 344 -46.24 43.03 6.68
C GLY A 344 -45.43 42.37 5.57
N PHE A 345 -44.17 42.77 5.36
CA PHE A 345 -43.28 42.15 4.38
C PHE A 345 -42.45 41.04 5.02
N LEU A 346 -42.57 39.81 4.53
CA LEU A 346 -41.77 38.67 4.95
C LEU A 346 -40.69 38.35 3.93
N THR A 347 -39.48 38.06 4.42
CA THR A 347 -38.38 37.56 3.60
C THR A 347 -37.72 36.35 4.23
N GLY A 348 -37.14 35.49 3.39
CA GLY A 348 -36.37 34.34 3.84
C GLY A 348 -35.49 33.78 2.74
N SER A 349 -34.68 32.78 3.07
CA SER A 349 -33.76 32.12 2.14
C SER A 349 -33.98 30.62 2.09
N LEU A 350 -34.04 30.07 0.89
CA LEU A 350 -34.11 28.65 0.58
C LEU A 350 -32.73 28.15 0.14
N ARG A 351 -32.40 26.91 0.49
CA ARG A 351 -31.16 26.25 0.10
C ARG A 351 -31.43 24.89 -0.53
N ALA A 352 -30.73 24.61 -1.63
CA ALA A 352 -30.78 23.30 -2.30
C ALA A 352 -29.75 22.33 -1.72
N TYR A 353 -30.07 21.04 -1.77
CA TYR A 353 -29.13 19.93 -1.65
C TYR A 353 -28.83 19.40 -3.05
N GLU A 354 -27.56 19.42 -3.45
CA GLU A 354 -27.15 19.06 -4.82
C GLU A 354 -26.34 17.77 -4.86
N SER A 355 -25.46 17.55 -3.89
CA SER A 355 -24.61 16.36 -3.87
C SER A 355 -25.34 15.13 -3.34
N GLU A 356 -24.94 13.94 -3.81
CA GLU A 356 -25.50 12.66 -3.34
C GLU A 356 -25.28 12.48 -1.83
N GLU A 357 -24.14 12.93 -1.29
CA GLU A 357 -23.84 12.91 0.15
C GLU A 357 -24.76 13.83 0.97
N GLU A 358 -25.11 15.00 0.44
CA GLU A 358 -26.03 15.93 1.10
C GLU A 358 -27.46 15.39 1.13
N ILE A 359 -27.91 14.80 0.02
CA ILE A 359 -29.23 14.16 -0.06
C ILE A 359 -29.25 12.91 0.82
N ARG A 360 -28.14 12.15 0.92
CA ARG A 360 -28.00 11.05 1.88
C ARG A 360 -28.18 11.52 3.32
N LYS A 361 -27.44 12.56 3.74
CA LYS A 361 -27.58 13.13 5.09
C LYS A 361 -29.01 13.64 5.36
N LEU A 362 -29.66 14.22 4.36
CA LEU A 362 -31.06 14.64 4.45
C LEU A 362 -31.99 13.44 4.70
N VAL A 363 -31.82 12.35 3.95
CA VAL A 363 -32.61 11.12 4.13
C VAL A 363 -32.36 10.51 5.50
N GLU A 364 -31.10 10.38 5.93
CA GLU A 364 -30.75 9.87 7.26
C GLU A 364 -31.37 10.73 8.39
N GLN A 365 -31.37 12.05 8.23
CA GLN A 365 -32.03 12.96 9.17
C GLN A 365 -33.55 12.77 9.19
N ARG A 366 -34.18 12.55 8.03
CA ARG A 366 -35.62 12.24 7.92
C ARG A 366 -35.93 10.90 8.59
N MET A 367 -35.12 9.88 8.37
CA MET A 367 -35.28 8.57 8.99
C MET A 367 -35.17 8.63 10.51
N LYS A 368 -34.23 9.42 11.06
CA LYS A 368 -34.13 9.70 12.50
C LYS A 368 -35.35 10.43 13.07
N LYS A 369 -36.07 11.21 12.24
CA LYS A 369 -37.32 11.90 12.61
C LYS A 369 -38.58 11.03 12.42
N GLY A 370 -38.42 9.75 12.05
CA GLY A 370 -39.53 8.80 11.92
C GLY A 370 -40.07 8.62 10.49
N TYR A 371 -39.41 9.18 9.47
CA TYR A 371 -39.75 8.91 8.08
C TYR A 371 -39.32 7.49 7.70
N ILE A 372 -40.27 6.66 7.27
CA ILE A 372 -40.00 5.34 6.71
C ILE A 372 -40.09 5.47 5.18
N PRO A 373 -39.01 5.25 4.41
CA PRO A 373 -39.08 5.21 2.97
C PRO A 373 -40.16 4.20 2.56
N LYS A 374 -41.14 4.61 1.76
CA LYS A 374 -42.17 3.68 1.28
C LYS A 374 -41.48 2.68 0.37
N ALA A 375 -41.26 1.46 0.84
CA ALA A 375 -40.70 0.41 0.00
C ALA A 375 -41.62 0.25 -1.24
N THR A 376 -41.09 0.52 -2.43
CA THR A 376 -41.73 0.05 -3.65
C THR A 376 -41.89 -1.46 -3.52
N PRO A 377 -43.10 -2.03 -3.69
CA PRO A 377 -43.28 -3.47 -3.62
C PRO A 377 -42.41 -4.10 -4.71
N LYS A 378 -41.34 -4.77 -4.30
CA LYS A 378 -40.70 -5.75 -5.17
C LYS A 378 -41.69 -6.91 -5.30
N GLU A 379 -41.90 -7.41 -6.52
CA GLU A 379 -42.50 -8.73 -6.73
C GLU A 379 -41.90 -9.72 -5.73
N PRO A 380 -42.71 -10.62 -5.13
CA PRO A 380 -42.24 -11.49 -4.08
C PRO A 380 -41.09 -12.34 -4.60
N ALA A 381 -39.88 -12.05 -4.11
CA ALA A 381 -38.75 -12.95 -4.23
C ALA A 381 -39.14 -14.27 -3.58
N GLU A 382 -38.91 -15.36 -4.30
CA GLU A 382 -39.11 -16.72 -3.80
C GLU A 382 -38.48 -16.87 -2.42
N THR A 383 -39.23 -17.54 -1.54
CA THR A 383 -38.81 -17.86 -0.18
C THR A 383 -37.62 -18.81 -0.21
N ASP A 384 -36.41 -18.26 -0.12
CA ASP A 384 -35.23 -19.05 0.21
C ASP A 384 -35.19 -19.33 1.72
N THR A 385 -35.36 -20.61 2.05
CA THR A 385 -35.00 -21.21 3.32
C THR A 385 -33.64 -20.72 3.79
N LYS A 386 -33.57 -20.19 5.03
CA LYS A 386 -32.32 -19.86 5.73
C LYS A 386 -31.26 -20.96 5.55
N PRO A 387 -30.11 -20.68 4.91
CA PRO A 387 -28.92 -21.49 5.07
C PRO A 387 -28.16 -21.03 6.31
N LYS A 388 -27.58 -22.01 7.01
CA LYS A 388 -26.71 -21.84 8.18
C LYS A 388 -25.48 -21.00 7.84
N GLU A 389 -24.93 -20.36 8.89
CA GLU A 389 -23.68 -19.62 8.90
C GLU A 389 -22.52 -20.37 8.23
N GLU A 390 -22.24 -20.08 6.96
CA GLU A 390 -20.95 -20.30 6.32
C GLU A 390 -20.58 -19.03 5.56
N PHE A 391 -19.76 -18.20 6.20
CA PHE A 391 -19.31 -16.90 5.71
C PHE A 391 -18.18 -17.06 4.69
N TYR A 392 -18.44 -17.69 3.54
CA TYR A 392 -17.57 -17.64 2.36
C TYR A 392 -18.41 -17.89 1.10
N ASN A 393 -18.81 -16.80 0.43
CA ASN A 393 -19.01 -16.69 -1.02
C ASN A 393 -19.80 -15.40 -1.33
N ARG A 394 -19.13 -14.25 -1.31
CA ARG A 394 -19.51 -13.19 -2.26
C ARG A 394 -18.99 -13.66 -3.61
N ASP A 395 -19.92 -13.91 -4.52
CA ASP A 395 -19.65 -14.48 -5.83
C ASP A 395 -18.64 -13.61 -6.60
N MET A 396 -17.37 -14.04 -6.59
CA MET A 396 -16.32 -13.42 -7.39
C MET A 396 -16.68 -13.41 -8.88
N ARG A 397 -17.62 -14.25 -9.36
CA ARG A 397 -18.08 -14.17 -10.75
C ARG A 397 -18.81 -12.87 -11.04
N GLU A 398 -19.69 -12.37 -10.17
CA GLU A 398 -20.37 -11.09 -10.40
C GLU A 398 -19.39 -9.91 -10.36
N SER A 399 -18.43 -9.95 -9.43
CA SER A 399 -17.38 -8.92 -9.35
C SER A 399 -16.45 -8.95 -10.56
N VAL A 400 -16.18 -10.15 -11.11
CA VAL A 400 -15.41 -10.37 -12.33
C VAL A 400 -16.22 -10.03 -13.59
N LEU A 401 -17.54 -10.24 -13.59
CA LEU A 401 -18.44 -9.85 -14.67
C LEU A 401 -18.54 -8.33 -14.76
N VAL A 402 -18.74 -7.62 -13.64
CA VAL A 402 -18.69 -6.14 -13.59
C VAL A 402 -17.31 -5.61 -14.01
N TYR A 403 -16.24 -6.33 -13.68
CA TYR A 403 -14.87 -6.03 -14.09
C TYR A 403 -14.66 -6.19 -15.62
N PHE A 404 -15.27 -7.18 -16.26
CA PHE A 404 -15.19 -7.38 -17.72
C PHE A 404 -16.19 -6.53 -18.52
N ASP A 405 -17.37 -6.24 -17.98
CA ASP A 405 -18.43 -5.50 -18.68
C ASP A 405 -18.07 -4.02 -18.94
N LYS A 406 -17.11 -3.48 -18.16
CA LYS A 406 -16.62 -2.09 -18.32
C LYS A 406 -15.24 -1.98 -18.97
N LEU A 407 -14.60 -3.09 -19.35
CA LEU A 407 -13.34 -3.13 -20.10
C LEU A 407 -13.65 -3.42 -21.58
N MET A 408 -13.93 -2.34 -22.33
CA MET A 408 -14.18 -2.29 -23.78
C MET A 408 -15.45 -3.01 -24.26
N LEU A 409 -16.54 -2.24 -24.36
CA LEU A 409 -17.76 -2.59 -25.09
C LEU A 409 -17.43 -2.96 -26.55
N GLY A 410 -17.83 -4.19 -26.90
CA GLY A 410 -17.94 -4.72 -28.24
C GLY A 410 -18.75 -6.02 -28.20
N SER A 411 -19.91 -6.02 -27.52
CA SER A 411 -20.85 -7.13 -27.61
C SER A 411 -21.72 -6.93 -28.86
N VAL A 412 -21.53 -7.78 -29.87
CA VAL A 412 -22.51 -7.95 -30.95
C VAL A 412 -23.68 -8.74 -30.34
N PRO A 413 -24.91 -8.21 -30.32
CA PRO A 413 -26.07 -9.01 -29.93
C PRO A 413 -26.22 -10.16 -30.93
N ALA A 414 -26.31 -11.39 -30.43
CA ALA A 414 -26.74 -12.50 -31.27
C ALA A 414 -28.18 -12.21 -31.73
N GLU A 415 -28.39 -12.03 -33.03
CA GLU A 415 -29.72 -12.02 -33.62
C GLU A 415 -30.43 -13.33 -33.23
N ILE A 416 -31.40 -13.19 -32.33
CA ILE A 416 -32.29 -14.27 -31.95
C ILE A 416 -33.18 -14.55 -33.16
N THR A 417 -32.88 -15.58 -33.93
CA THR A 417 -33.87 -16.18 -34.83
C THR A 417 -34.75 -17.14 -34.00
N LEU A 418 -35.80 -16.56 -33.40
CA LEU A 418 -36.94 -17.25 -32.80
C LEU A 418 -37.68 -18.08 -33.87
N LYS A 419 -37.17 -19.24 -34.29
CA LYS A 419 -38.00 -20.24 -35.03
C LYS A 419 -37.71 -21.73 -34.79
N SER A 420 -36.65 -22.13 -34.08
CA SER A 420 -36.33 -23.57 -33.98
C SER A 420 -36.07 -24.14 -32.59
N GLY A 421 -36.08 -23.36 -31.51
CA GLY A 421 -35.97 -23.90 -30.13
C GLY A 421 -34.70 -24.70 -29.83
N ILE A 422 -33.68 -24.69 -30.71
CA ILE A 422 -32.43 -25.43 -30.53
C ILE A 422 -31.28 -24.41 -30.43
N VAL A 423 -30.69 -24.32 -29.23
CA VAL A 423 -29.48 -23.54 -28.96
C VAL A 423 -28.28 -24.30 -29.53
N LYS A 424 -27.60 -23.76 -30.56
CA LYS A 424 -26.37 -24.36 -31.10
C LYS A 424 -25.21 -24.21 -30.08
N PRO A 425 -24.33 -25.20 -29.89
CA PRO A 425 -23.16 -25.12 -28.99
C PRO A 425 -22.15 -24.01 -29.34
N THR A 426 -22.28 -23.37 -30.50
CA THR A 426 -21.49 -22.20 -30.92
C THR A 426 -22.01 -20.87 -30.39
N SER A 427 -23.03 -20.88 -29.53
CA SER A 427 -23.63 -19.70 -28.91
C SER A 427 -23.16 -19.45 -27.46
N ILE A 428 -22.04 -20.04 -27.06
CA ILE A 428 -21.37 -19.64 -25.83
C ILE A 428 -20.76 -18.25 -26.08
N PRO A 429 -21.19 -17.19 -25.38
CA PRO A 429 -20.53 -15.89 -25.50
C PRO A 429 -19.06 -16.05 -25.10
N VAL A 430 -18.17 -15.90 -26.07
CA VAL A 430 -16.73 -15.84 -25.80
C VAL A 430 -16.45 -14.43 -25.30
N LEU A 431 -16.26 -14.30 -23.99
CA LEU A 431 -15.72 -13.08 -23.39
C LEU A 431 -14.24 -12.97 -23.76
N SER A 432 -13.92 -12.09 -24.70
CA SER A 432 -12.55 -11.62 -24.91
C SER A 432 -12.37 -10.31 -24.17
N GLY A 433 -11.61 -10.32 -23.07
CA GLY A 433 -11.19 -9.11 -22.37
C GLY A 433 -9.67 -8.95 -22.48
N GLU A 434 -9.22 -7.79 -22.95
CA GLU A 434 -7.81 -7.40 -22.79
C GLU A 434 -7.59 -7.05 -21.32
N MET A 435 -6.80 -7.85 -20.60
CA MET A 435 -6.36 -7.47 -19.26
C MET A 435 -5.56 -6.18 -19.36
N ASN A 436 -5.87 -5.19 -18.52
CA ASN A 436 -5.14 -3.93 -18.49
C ASN A 436 -3.63 -4.23 -18.41
N PRO A 437 -2.79 -3.72 -19.33
CA PRO A 437 -1.36 -3.97 -19.34
C PRO A 437 -0.67 -3.69 -17.99
N LEU A 438 -1.22 -2.76 -17.19
CA LEU A 438 -0.73 -2.41 -15.86
C LEU A 438 -0.94 -3.51 -14.80
N LEU A 439 -1.83 -4.47 -15.04
CA LEU A 439 -2.09 -5.61 -14.16
C LEU A 439 -1.34 -6.87 -14.61
N ARG A 440 -0.51 -6.78 -15.66
CA ARG A 440 0.31 -7.90 -16.12
C ARG A 440 1.52 -8.06 -15.23
N VAL A 441 1.77 -9.29 -14.79
CA VAL A 441 3.05 -9.63 -14.16
C VAL A 441 4.05 -9.92 -15.27
N PHE A 442 5.12 -9.13 -15.35
CA PHE A 442 6.26 -9.42 -16.20
C PHE A 442 7.29 -10.22 -15.39
N ILE A 443 7.25 -11.54 -15.53
CA ILE A 443 8.31 -12.44 -15.07
C ILE A 443 9.10 -12.85 -16.32
N PRO A 444 10.34 -12.39 -16.53
CA PRO A 444 11.15 -12.92 -17.62
C PRO A 444 11.29 -14.44 -17.44
N MET A 445 11.01 -15.21 -18.49
CA MET A 445 11.09 -16.67 -18.43
C MET A 445 12.56 -17.08 -18.20
N ARG A 446 12.88 -17.46 -16.96
CA ARG A 446 14.11 -18.19 -16.66
C ARG A 446 13.93 -19.62 -17.20
N ASN A 447 14.81 -20.05 -18.11
CA ASN A 447 14.75 -21.41 -18.66
C ASN A 447 14.81 -22.44 -17.51
N ASN A 448 13.83 -23.35 -17.46
CA ASN A 448 13.67 -24.38 -16.42
C ASN A 448 13.41 -23.88 -14.99
N ASP A 449 12.93 -22.64 -14.80
CA ASP A 449 12.53 -22.17 -13.48
C ASP A 449 11.18 -22.78 -13.04
N GLU A 450 11.26 -23.80 -12.18
CA GLU A 450 10.11 -24.43 -11.54
C GLU A 450 9.57 -23.66 -10.33
N SER A 451 10.20 -22.54 -9.94
CA SER A 451 9.70 -21.69 -8.86
C SER A 451 8.34 -21.07 -9.22
N VAL A 452 8.12 -20.73 -10.50
CA VAL A 452 6.86 -20.11 -10.96
C VAL A 452 5.78 -21.18 -11.23
N PRO A 453 4.53 -21.00 -10.73
CA PRO A 453 3.43 -21.92 -11.00
C PRO A 453 3.18 -22.19 -12.49
N LYS A 454 2.73 -23.41 -12.83
CA LYS A 454 2.57 -23.82 -14.24
C LYS A 454 1.54 -22.98 -14.99
N PHE A 455 0.46 -22.59 -14.31
CA PHE A 455 -0.59 -21.78 -14.94
C PHE A 455 -0.08 -20.37 -15.30
N ILE A 456 0.81 -19.76 -14.51
CA ILE A 456 1.44 -18.47 -14.84
C ILE A 456 2.40 -18.62 -16.04
N ARG A 457 3.24 -19.66 -16.02
CA ARG A 457 4.20 -19.94 -17.12
C ARG A 457 3.52 -20.22 -18.47
N LYS A 458 2.33 -20.82 -18.43
CA LYS A 458 1.57 -21.23 -19.63
C LYS A 458 0.40 -20.30 -19.95
N TYR A 459 0.24 -19.20 -19.20
CA TYR A 459 -0.83 -18.24 -19.46
C TYR A 459 -0.46 -17.38 -20.66
N ASP A 460 -0.76 -17.91 -21.85
CA ASP A 460 -0.65 -17.17 -23.08
C ASP A 460 -1.97 -16.42 -23.29
N PHE A 461 -1.92 -15.08 -23.21
CA PHE A 461 -3.02 -14.27 -23.72
C PHE A 461 -3.02 -14.47 -25.23
N LYS A 462 -3.76 -15.47 -25.73
CA LYS A 462 -4.04 -15.53 -27.15
C LYS A 462 -4.85 -14.28 -27.49
N PHE A 463 -4.19 -13.28 -28.06
CA PHE A 463 -4.85 -12.22 -28.80
C PHE A 463 -5.73 -12.94 -29.82
N GLY A 464 -7.04 -12.67 -29.78
CA GLY A 464 -7.96 -13.26 -30.73
C GLY A 464 -7.41 -13.03 -32.14
N GLU A 465 -7.43 -14.07 -32.97
CA GLU A 465 -6.94 -14.00 -34.34
C GLU A 465 -7.40 -12.71 -35.03
N ASP A 466 -6.48 -12.01 -35.69
CA ASP A 466 -6.65 -10.70 -36.36
C ASP A 466 -7.89 -10.58 -37.28
N LYS A 467 -8.55 -11.69 -37.58
CA LYS A 467 -9.76 -11.77 -38.39
C LYS A 467 -11.02 -11.19 -37.72
N LYS A 468 -10.98 -10.83 -36.43
CA LYS A 468 -12.10 -10.18 -35.71
C LYS A 468 -11.81 -8.78 -35.15
N MET A 469 -10.74 -8.10 -35.58
CA MET A 469 -10.62 -6.67 -35.28
C MET A 469 -11.59 -5.86 -36.15
N ALA A 470 -12.39 -4.99 -35.52
CA ALA A 470 -13.26 -4.06 -36.22
C ALA A 470 -12.49 -3.25 -37.28
N LYS A 471 -12.99 -3.25 -38.53
CA LYS A 471 -12.36 -2.50 -39.63
C LYS A 471 -12.31 -1.02 -39.29
N VAL A 472 -11.10 -0.45 -39.31
CA VAL A 472 -10.87 0.99 -39.13
C VAL A 472 -11.31 1.73 -40.40
N ARG A 473 -12.25 2.67 -40.29
CA ARG A 473 -12.54 3.65 -41.35
C ARG A 473 -12.11 5.04 -40.91
N LYS A 474 -11.72 5.88 -41.87
CA LYS A 474 -11.45 7.30 -41.60
C LYS A 474 -12.75 8.09 -41.73
N ASP A 475 -13.02 9.01 -40.80
CA ASP A 475 -14.12 9.95 -40.94
C ASP A 475 -13.85 10.97 -42.06
N SER A 476 -14.82 11.83 -42.35
CA SER A 476 -14.72 12.92 -43.33
C SER A 476 -13.61 13.93 -43.02
N ARG A 477 -12.95 13.83 -41.85
CA ARG A 477 -11.80 14.63 -41.41
C ARG A 477 -10.50 13.80 -41.33
N GLY A 478 -10.50 12.58 -41.87
CA GLY A 478 -9.31 11.72 -41.96
C GLY A 478 -8.94 10.98 -40.66
N ARG A 479 -9.75 11.08 -39.59
CA ARG A 479 -9.49 10.44 -38.30
C ARG A 479 -9.92 8.98 -38.34
N LYS A 480 -9.04 8.08 -37.92
CA LYS A 480 -9.31 6.64 -37.84
C LYS A 480 -10.34 6.38 -36.73
N ILE A 481 -11.55 5.98 -37.12
CA ILE A 481 -12.63 5.53 -36.24
C ILE A 481 -12.74 4.00 -36.37
N ARG A 482 -12.70 3.30 -35.23
CA ARG A 482 -13.08 1.89 -35.14
C ARG A 482 -14.60 1.85 -34.91
N LEU A 483 -15.34 1.21 -35.82
CA LEU A 483 -16.77 0.94 -35.60
C LEU A 483 -16.89 -0.22 -34.60
N VAL A 484 -17.51 0.04 -33.46
CA VAL A 484 -17.88 -0.98 -32.46
C VAL A 484 -18.97 -1.87 -33.02
#